data_AF-A0A813VKW4-F1
#
_entry.id   AF-A0A813VKW4-F1
#
_cell.length_a   1.000
_cell.length_b   1.000
_cell.length_c   1.000
_cell.angle_alpha   90.00
_cell.angle_beta   90.00
_cell.angle_gamma   90.00
#
_symmetry.space_group_name_H-M   'P 1'
#
loop_
_entity.id
_entity.type
_entity.pdbx_description
1 polymer ?
#
loop_
_entity_poly.entity_id
_entity_poly.type
_entity_poly.pdbx_seq_one_letter_code
_entity_poly.pdbx_strand_id
1 'polypeptide(L)'
;MRALFLLYYLIVQITIIYGFNQYLGCFIDHIDNHDLEIFIGNYKHLTSKQCIFACQKQNYQYAAIQHGSECRCGQQYGKYGQVSDDQCHYSCITSEKCGGDNRSSVYSVINSIGLSKSGIF
;
A
#
# COMPACT_ATOMS: atom_id res chain seq x y z
N MET A 1 25.47 6.06 -28.08
CA MET A 1 24.79 4.82 -27.63
C MET A 1 25.15 4.44 -26.19
N ARG A 2 26.44 4.39 -25.78
CA ARG A 2 26.85 4.04 -24.40
C ARG A 2 26.35 5.01 -23.30
N ALA A 3 26.38 6.32 -23.54
CA ALA A 3 25.90 7.31 -22.57
C ALA A 3 24.38 7.21 -22.30
N LEU A 4 23.59 6.87 -23.32
CA LEU A 4 22.14 6.63 -23.17
C LEU A 4 21.86 5.37 -22.34
N PHE A 5 22.68 4.34 -22.48
CA PHE A 5 22.61 3.12 -21.68
C PHE A 5 22.93 3.39 -20.19
N LEU A 6 23.95 4.21 -19.91
CA LEU A 6 24.32 4.59 -18.55
C LEU A 6 23.26 5.48 -17.89
N LEU A 7 22.71 6.45 -18.63
CA LEU A 7 21.59 7.28 -18.15
C LEU A 7 20.35 6.46 -17.87
N TYR A 8 19.99 5.55 -18.77
CA TYR A 8 18.87 4.61 -18.58
C TYR A 8 19.08 3.74 -17.34
N TYR A 9 20.27 3.17 -17.16
CA TYR A 9 20.59 2.36 -16.00
C TYR A 9 20.55 3.16 -14.68
N LEU A 10 21.06 4.39 -14.66
CA LEU A 10 20.97 5.28 -13.50
C LEU A 10 19.52 5.64 -13.18
N ILE A 11 18.69 5.93 -14.19
CA ILE A 11 17.26 6.21 -14.00
C ILE A 11 16.53 4.99 -13.45
N VAL A 12 16.79 3.79 -13.99
CA VAL A 12 16.21 2.54 -13.50
C VAL A 12 16.63 2.27 -12.05
N GLN A 13 17.91 2.40 -11.72
CA GLN A 13 18.42 2.29 -10.34
C GLN A 13 17.73 3.30 -9.41
N ILE A 14 17.61 4.56 -9.83
CA ILE A 14 16.92 5.60 -9.07
C ILE A 14 15.45 5.25 -8.85
N THR A 15 14.72 4.76 -9.86
CA THR A 15 13.32 4.35 -9.71
C THR A 15 13.13 3.13 -8.81
N ILE A 16 14.08 2.19 -8.81
CA ILE A 16 14.07 0.99 -7.95
C ILE A 16 14.34 1.39 -6.49
N ILE A 17 15.22 2.37 -6.24
CA ILE A 17 15.51 2.89 -4.90
C ILE A 17 14.28 3.57 -4.29
N TYR A 18 13.44 4.21 -5.10
CA TYR A 18 12.28 4.98 -4.62
C TYR A 18 10.97 4.20 -4.49
N GLY A 19 10.96 2.87 -4.69
CA GLY A 19 9.85 1.96 -4.37
C GLY A 19 8.44 2.54 -4.56
N PHE A 20 7.84 2.39 -5.74
CA PHE A 20 6.49 2.89 -5.99
C PHE A 20 5.42 2.04 -5.29
N ASN A 21 4.84 2.54 -4.20
CA ASN A 21 3.71 1.88 -3.55
C ASN A 21 2.46 1.96 -4.45
N GLN A 22 1.85 0.81 -4.76
CA GLN A 22 0.74 0.69 -5.69
C GLN A 22 -0.57 0.46 -4.96
N TYR A 23 -1.64 1.09 -5.44
CA TYR A 23 -3.01 0.71 -5.09
C TYR A 23 -3.32 -0.64 -5.75
N LEU A 24 -3.74 -1.61 -4.94
CA LEU A 24 -4.01 -2.98 -5.36
C LEU A 24 -5.49 -3.25 -5.61
N GLY A 25 -6.38 -2.42 -5.06
CA GLY A 25 -7.82 -2.52 -5.25
C GLY A 25 -8.62 -2.33 -3.98
N CYS A 26 -9.94 -2.46 -4.13
CA CYS A 26 -10.91 -2.43 -3.05
C CYS A 26 -11.29 -3.86 -2.62
N PHE A 27 -11.19 -4.16 -1.33
CA PHE A 27 -11.44 -5.49 -0.78
C PHE A 27 -12.51 -5.45 0.29
N ILE A 28 -13.25 -6.56 0.43
CA ILE A 28 -14.23 -6.75 1.49
C ILE A 28 -13.49 -6.83 2.83
N ASP A 29 -13.99 -6.12 3.83
CA ASP A 29 -13.48 -6.14 5.20
C ASP A 29 -14.63 -6.42 6.18
N HIS A 30 -14.34 -7.09 7.30
CA HIS A 30 -15.31 -7.42 8.34
C HIS A 30 -14.79 -6.95 9.70
N ILE A 31 -15.61 -6.20 10.44
CA ILE A 31 -15.22 -5.59 11.73
C ILE A 31 -14.76 -6.60 12.79
N ASP A 32 -15.34 -7.81 12.80
CA ASP A 32 -14.98 -8.85 13.76
C ASP A 32 -13.73 -9.65 13.33
N ASN A 33 -13.32 -9.51 12.07
CA ASN A 33 -12.23 -10.27 11.48
C ASN A 33 -11.69 -9.53 10.24
N HIS A 34 -10.95 -8.45 10.45
CA HIS A 34 -10.47 -7.57 9.36
C HIS A 34 -9.59 -8.28 8.33
N ASP A 35 -9.67 -7.89 7.06
CA ASP A 35 -8.85 -8.46 5.97
C ASP A 35 -7.35 -8.32 6.28
N LEU A 36 -6.97 -7.17 6.83
CA LEU A 36 -5.66 -6.94 7.43
C LEU A 36 -5.81 -6.71 8.94
N GLU A 37 -5.30 -7.64 9.75
CA GLU A 37 -5.63 -7.72 11.18
C GLU A 37 -4.96 -6.64 12.05
N ILE A 38 -3.78 -6.13 11.64
CA ILE A 38 -2.93 -5.34 12.52
C ILE A 38 -3.32 -3.87 12.47
N PHE A 39 -4.05 -3.41 13.47
CA PHE A 39 -4.44 -2.01 13.60
C PHE A 39 -3.26 -1.13 14.05
N ILE A 40 -3.00 -0.06 13.30
CA ILE A 40 -1.91 0.88 13.61
C ILE A 40 -2.43 2.20 14.16
N GLY A 41 -3.66 2.59 13.82
CA GLY A 41 -4.27 3.80 14.35
C GLY A 41 -5.20 4.51 13.39
N ASN A 42 -5.80 5.58 13.91
CA ASN A 42 -6.63 6.52 13.17
C ASN A 42 -5.84 7.79 12.88
N TYR A 43 -5.85 8.22 11.62
CA TYR A 43 -5.15 9.43 11.19
C TYR A 43 -6.15 10.48 10.72
N LYS A 44 -6.24 11.61 11.45
CA LYS A 44 -7.15 12.74 11.14
C LYS A 44 -6.94 13.35 9.75
N HIS A 45 -5.74 13.18 9.19
CA HIS A 45 -5.34 13.75 7.92
C HIS A 45 -4.64 12.71 7.04
N LEU A 46 -5.25 11.53 6.91
CA LEU A 46 -4.61 10.40 6.27
C LEU A 46 -4.35 10.66 4.78
N THR A 47 -3.10 10.45 4.39
CA THR A 47 -2.73 10.13 3.00
C THR A 47 -2.45 8.64 2.93
N SER A 48 -2.63 8.01 1.77
CA SER A 48 -2.34 6.57 1.64
C SER A 48 -0.89 6.26 2.06
N LYS A 49 0.03 7.17 1.72
CA LYS A 49 1.46 7.12 2.04
C LYS A 49 1.75 7.05 3.53
N GLN A 50 0.97 7.71 4.39
CA GLN A 50 1.18 7.66 5.83
C GLN A 50 0.91 6.26 6.37
N CYS A 51 -0.18 5.62 5.95
CA CYS A 51 -0.50 4.26 6.36
C CYS A 51 0.53 3.27 5.82
N ILE A 52 0.87 3.38 4.53
CA ILE A 52 1.90 2.55 3.89
C ILE A 52 3.24 2.65 4.62
N PHE A 53 3.68 3.87 4.96
CA PHE A 53 4.94 4.07 5.67
C PHE A 53 4.91 3.52 7.10
N ALA A 54 3.76 3.61 7.78
CA ALA A 54 3.61 3.03 9.11
C ALA A 54 3.71 1.49 9.06
N CYS A 55 3.09 0.86 8.07
CA CYS A 55 3.22 -0.58 7.81
C CYS A 55 4.64 -0.98 7.41
N GLN A 56 5.31 -0.14 6.60
CA GLN A 56 6.70 -0.34 6.20
C GLN A 56 7.64 -0.38 7.41
N LYS A 57 7.48 0.58 8.33
CA LYS A 57 8.27 0.64 9.57
C LYS A 57 8.10 -0.59 10.47
N GLN A 58 6.99 -1.30 10.32
CA GLN A 58 6.69 -2.52 11.07
C GLN A 58 6.93 -3.80 10.25
N ASN A 59 7.57 -3.71 9.07
CA ASN A 59 7.91 -4.82 8.19
C ASN A 59 6.70 -5.62 7.67
N TYR A 60 5.55 -4.96 7.46
CA TYR A 60 4.41 -5.54 6.76
C TYR A 60 4.51 -5.32 5.24
N GLN A 61 3.88 -6.22 4.47
CA GLN A 61 3.89 -6.16 3.00
C GLN A 61 2.70 -5.39 2.43
N TYR A 62 1.64 -5.22 3.22
CA TYR A 62 0.41 -4.58 2.78
C TYR A 62 -0.09 -3.60 3.82
N ALA A 63 -0.72 -2.54 3.32
CA ALA A 63 -1.45 -1.55 4.09
C ALA A 63 -2.89 -1.51 3.61
N ALA A 64 -3.84 -1.37 4.53
CA ALA A 64 -5.26 -1.24 4.27
C ALA A 64 -5.77 0.02 4.94
N ILE A 65 -6.63 0.75 4.23
CA ILE A 65 -7.30 1.93 4.76
C ILE A 65 -8.81 1.73 4.70
N GLN A 66 -9.47 1.97 5.82
CA GLN A 66 -10.92 1.89 5.96
C GLN A 66 -11.48 3.18 6.57
N HIS A 67 -12.75 3.49 6.31
CA HIS A 67 -13.46 4.63 6.88
C HIS A 67 -12.69 5.97 6.79
N GLY A 68 -11.88 6.17 5.74
CA GLY A 68 -11.17 7.44 5.52
C GLY A 68 -9.94 7.65 6.40
N SER A 69 -9.74 6.85 7.45
CA SER A 69 -8.77 7.19 8.50
C SER A 69 -8.17 5.99 9.25
N GLU A 70 -8.81 4.83 9.22
CA GLU A 70 -8.33 3.62 9.89
C GLU A 70 -7.23 2.98 9.07
N CYS A 71 -6.04 2.85 9.65
CA CYS A 71 -4.90 2.20 9.02
C CYS A 71 -4.65 0.83 9.64
N ARG A 72 -4.52 -0.18 8.78
CA ARG A 72 -4.21 -1.55 9.14
C ARG A 72 -3.08 -2.11 8.28
N CYS A 73 -2.34 -3.08 8.82
CA CYS A 73 -1.25 -3.75 8.12
C CYS A 73 -1.43 -5.26 8.10
N GLY A 74 -0.78 -5.91 7.14
CA GLY A 74 -0.89 -7.35 6.96
C GLY A 74 0.27 -7.90 6.14
N GLN A 75 0.49 -9.21 6.30
CA GLN A 75 1.38 -10.00 5.44
C GLN A 75 0.64 -10.60 4.25
N GLN A 76 -0.69 -10.58 4.28
CA GLN A 76 -1.59 -11.05 3.24
C GLN A 76 -2.80 -10.11 3.17
N TYR A 77 -3.58 -10.20 2.09
CA TYR A 77 -4.81 -9.43 1.88
C TYR A 77 -5.77 -10.21 0.98
N GLY A 78 -7.01 -9.75 0.89
CA GLY A 78 -8.03 -10.26 -0.03
C GLY A 78 -8.70 -11.55 0.42
N LYS A 79 -8.71 -11.86 1.72
CA LYS A 79 -9.30 -13.10 2.25
C LYS A 79 -10.80 -13.23 1.97
N TYR A 80 -11.48 -12.10 1.78
CA TYR A 80 -12.90 -12.02 1.46
C TYR A 80 -13.20 -11.65 0.00
N GLY A 81 -12.15 -11.47 -0.82
CA GLY A 81 -12.28 -11.14 -2.23
C GLY A 81 -12.30 -9.64 -2.54
N GLN A 82 -11.98 -9.36 -3.80
CA GLN A 82 -11.95 -8.02 -4.38
C GLN A 82 -13.35 -7.60 -4.85
N VAL A 83 -13.63 -6.30 -4.77
CA VAL A 83 -14.86 -5.67 -5.28
C VAL A 83 -14.53 -4.47 -6.15
N SER A 84 -15.56 -3.86 -6.76
CA SER A 84 -15.40 -2.60 -7.50
C SER A 84 -14.79 -1.51 -6.62
N ASP A 85 -13.87 -0.73 -7.19
CA ASP A 85 -13.25 0.44 -6.57
C ASP A 85 -14.24 1.56 -6.23
N ASP A 86 -15.45 1.50 -6.78
CA ASP A 86 -16.56 2.39 -6.41
C ASP A 86 -17.04 2.15 -4.98
N GLN A 87 -16.84 0.95 -4.43
CA GLN A 87 -17.22 0.67 -3.03
C GLN A 87 -16.23 1.29 -2.05
N CYS A 88 -14.97 1.50 -2.47
CA CYS A 88 -13.97 2.28 -1.74
C CYS A 88 -14.10 3.77 -2.11
N HIS A 89 -15.25 4.37 -1.83
CA HIS A 89 -15.58 5.73 -2.27
C HIS A 89 -15.05 6.83 -1.34
N TYR A 90 -14.50 6.49 -0.17
CA TYR A 90 -13.95 7.49 0.73
C TYR A 90 -12.63 8.00 0.16
N SER A 91 -12.46 9.31 0.16
CA SER A 91 -11.25 9.96 -0.33
C SER A 91 -10.32 10.32 0.81
N CYS A 92 -9.04 9.99 0.64
CA CYS A 92 -7.96 10.57 1.43
C CYS A 92 -7.87 12.07 1.16
N ILE A 93 -7.10 12.80 1.96
CA ILE A 93 -6.84 14.24 1.72
C ILE A 93 -6.24 14.49 0.34
N THR A 94 -5.39 13.58 -0.12
CA THR A 94 -4.70 13.62 -1.41
C THR A 94 -5.53 13.05 -2.57
N SER A 95 -6.85 12.91 -2.41
CA SER A 95 -7.78 12.34 -3.39
C SER A 95 -7.53 10.86 -3.75
N GLU A 96 -6.61 10.21 -3.06
CA GLU A 96 -6.40 8.76 -3.12
C GLU A 96 -7.58 8.02 -2.46
N LYS A 97 -7.72 6.72 -2.74
CA LYS A 97 -8.81 5.89 -2.20
C LYS A 97 -8.52 5.49 -0.74
N CYS A 98 -9.41 5.83 0.18
CA CYS A 98 -9.26 5.58 1.62
C CYS A 98 -10.38 4.65 2.16
N GLY A 99 -10.71 3.62 1.38
CA GLY A 99 -11.68 2.60 1.77
C GLY A 99 -13.14 3.05 1.64
N GLY A 100 -13.99 2.38 2.40
CA GLY A 100 -15.42 2.65 2.52
C GLY A 100 -15.98 1.84 3.69
N ASP A 101 -17.30 1.75 3.78
CA ASP A 101 -17.94 0.97 4.84
C ASP A 101 -17.74 -0.53 4.63
N ASN A 102 -17.06 -1.18 5.58
CA ASN A 102 -16.64 -2.59 5.46
C ASN A 102 -15.85 -2.86 4.16
N ARG A 103 -15.11 -1.86 3.69
CA ARG A 103 -14.28 -1.92 2.49
C ARG A 103 -12.92 -1.30 2.73
N SER A 104 -11.88 -2.06 2.43
CA SER A 104 -10.51 -1.61 2.57
C SER A 104 -9.90 -1.29 1.20
N SER A 105 -9.35 -0.09 1.08
CA SER A 105 -8.42 0.23 0.00
C SER A 105 -7.06 -0.36 0.37
N VAL A 106 -6.59 -1.34 -0.41
CA VAL A 106 -5.35 -2.06 -0.14
C VAL A 106 -4.21 -1.53 -1.01
N TYR A 107 -3.04 -1.39 -0.40
CA TYR A 107 -1.84 -0.87 -1.01
C TYR A 107 -0.66 -1.80 -0.76
N SER A 108 0.23 -1.94 -1.75
CA SER A 108 1.52 -2.62 -1.56
C SER A 108 2.44 -1.76 -0.72
N VAL A 109 3.19 -2.38 0.18
CA VAL A 109 4.27 -1.75 0.94
C VAL A 109 5.59 -2.24 0.36
N ILE A 110 6.26 -1.42 -0.44
CA ILE A 110 7.57 -1.79 -0.98
C ILE A 110 8.64 -1.54 0.09
N ASN A 111 9.16 -2.63 0.64
CA ASN A 111 10.40 -2.59 1.41
C ASN A 111 11.57 -2.46 0.43
N SER A 112 12.12 -1.26 0.29
CA SER A 112 13.35 -0.99 -0.46
C SER A 112 14.56 -1.82 0.04
N ILE A 113 14.44 -2.46 1.20
CA ILE A 113 15.44 -3.38 1.78
C ILE A 113 15.34 -4.81 1.19
N GLY A 114 14.18 -5.20 0.63
CA GLY A 114 13.95 -6.54 0.04
C GLY A 114 14.36 -6.67 -1.43
N LEU A 115 14.35 -5.58 -2.19
CA LEU A 115 14.84 -5.55 -3.58
C LEU A 115 16.37 -5.69 -3.67
N SER A 116 17.10 -5.50 -2.56
CA SER A 116 18.53 -5.80 -2.49
C SER A 116 18.83 -7.31 -2.41
N LYS A 117 17.87 -8.17 -2.07
CA LYS A 117 18.15 -9.59 -1.78
C LYS A 117 17.62 -10.60 -2.81
N SER A 118 16.79 -10.20 -3.77
CA SER A 118 16.13 -11.15 -4.69
C SER A 118 16.49 -10.99 -6.17
N GLY A 119 17.68 -10.50 -6.52
CA GLY A 119 17.97 -10.31 -7.94
C GLY A 119 19.41 -10.11 -8.37
N ILE A 120 20.38 -10.86 -7.83
CA ILE A 120 21.63 -11.19 -8.55
C ILE A 120 22.19 -12.52 -8.00
N PHE A 121 21.82 -13.65 -8.60
CA PHE A 121 22.71 -14.79 -8.80
C PHE A 121 22.80 -15.05 -10.30
#